data_AF-A0AAV7PXT3-F1
#
_entry.id   AF-A0AAV7PXT3-F1
#
_cell.length_a   1.000
_cell.length_b   1.000
_cell.length_c   1.000
_cell.angle_alpha   90.00
_cell.angle_beta   90.00
_cell.angle_gamma   90.00
#
_symmetry.space_group_name_H-M   'P 1'
#
loop_
_entity.id
_entity.type
_entity.pdbx_description
1 polymer ?
#
loop_
_entity_poly.entity_id
_entity_poly.type
_entity_poly.pdbx_seq_one_letter_code
_entity_poly.pdbx_strand_id
1 'polypeptide(L)'
;MLSVFGGKPTPSDDVCQLDIAFDELPQAYYKKSEDLTLFHSKKTGRGPLVEGWRKTFQPIMCSYKLVTVKFEVYGFQTRVESFTHKNIKDILLVGHRQAVAWMDEWYGMSLEDVRKFEMLLQEETNNKVKSQKTPSDDTISPVPIGGGRCSINRSTSWNSGSDAHAFADTTDSHEQKPRTRLPSAPE
;
A
#
# COMPACT_ATOMS: atom_id res chain seq x y z
N MET A 1 23.62 1.77 -12.22
CA MET A 1 23.76 0.63 -11.28
C MET A 1 23.44 1.14 -9.88
N LEU A 2 22.38 0.63 -9.24
CA LEU A 2 21.90 1.10 -7.94
C LEU A 2 22.45 0.19 -6.84
N SER A 3 23.25 0.75 -5.91
CA SER A 3 23.93 -0.01 -4.84
C SER A 3 23.45 0.44 -3.46
N VAL A 4 22.15 0.25 -3.20
CA VAL A 4 21.54 0.62 -1.91
C VAL A 4 21.66 -0.51 -0.87
N PHE A 5 21.69 -1.76 -1.33
CA PHE A 5 21.87 -2.92 -0.47
C PHE A 5 23.34 -3.30 -0.51
N GLY A 6 23.97 -3.56 0.65
CA GLY A 6 25.41 -3.85 0.80
C GLY A 6 25.92 -5.15 0.15
N GLY A 7 25.27 -5.60 -0.92
CA GLY A 7 25.66 -6.74 -1.74
C GLY A 7 26.00 -6.32 -3.18
N LYS A 8 25.93 -7.29 -4.11
CA LYS A 8 26.13 -7.01 -5.53
C LYS A 8 25.05 -6.05 -6.03
N PRO A 9 25.41 -5.00 -6.76
CA PRO A 9 24.41 -4.07 -7.26
C PRO A 9 23.44 -4.74 -8.23
N THR A 10 22.18 -4.30 -8.20
CA THR A 10 21.15 -4.80 -9.11
C THR A 10 21.44 -4.30 -10.54
N PRO A 11 21.37 -5.17 -11.57
CA PRO A 11 21.46 -4.78 -12.97
C PRO A 11 20.41 -3.71 -13.30
N SER A 12 20.76 -2.76 -14.18
CA SER A 12 19.85 -1.65 -14.51
C SER A 12 18.53 -2.14 -15.10
N ASP A 13 18.54 -3.23 -15.88
CA ASP A 13 17.34 -3.82 -16.50
C ASP A 13 16.37 -4.42 -15.47
N ASP A 14 16.86 -4.73 -14.27
CA ASP A 14 16.08 -5.26 -13.15
C ASP A 14 15.62 -4.16 -12.16
N VAL A 15 15.98 -2.90 -12.41
CA VAL A 15 15.57 -1.76 -11.59
C VAL A 15 14.32 -1.12 -12.17
N CYS A 16 13.21 -1.20 -11.42
CA CYS A 16 11.97 -0.53 -11.78
C CYS A 16 11.74 0.71 -10.90
N GLN A 17 11.67 1.88 -11.52
CA GLN A 17 11.24 3.11 -10.85
C GLN A 17 9.73 3.26 -10.98
N LEU A 18 9.05 3.48 -9.85
CA LEU A 18 7.60 3.70 -9.82
C LEU A 18 7.28 5.18 -9.79
N ASP A 19 6.40 5.63 -10.69
CA ASP A 19 5.77 6.94 -10.67
C ASP A 19 4.35 6.88 -10.12
N ILE A 20 4.21 7.26 -8.87
CA ILE A 20 2.93 7.28 -8.17
C ILE A 20 1.93 8.28 -8.78
N ALA A 21 2.33 9.23 -9.62
CA ALA A 21 1.38 10.12 -10.29
C ALA A 21 1.03 9.61 -11.69
N PHE A 22 2.05 9.21 -12.47
CA PHE A 22 1.89 9.05 -13.93
C PHE A 22 2.04 7.63 -14.47
N ASP A 23 2.50 6.65 -13.68
CA ASP A 23 2.50 5.26 -14.16
C ASP A 23 1.07 4.78 -14.43
N GLU A 24 0.90 3.91 -15.41
CA GLU A 24 -0.42 3.35 -15.73
C GLU A 24 -0.92 2.44 -14.61
N LEU A 25 -2.21 2.57 -14.30
CA LEU A 25 -2.93 1.65 -13.44
C LEU A 25 -3.93 0.85 -14.26
N PRO A 26 -4.16 -0.43 -13.95
CA PRO A 26 -5.32 -1.14 -14.48
C PRO A 26 -6.59 -0.37 -14.11
N GLN A 27 -7.46 -0.12 -15.09
CA GLN A 27 -8.68 0.72 -14.93
C GLN A 27 -9.55 0.30 -13.73
N ALA A 28 -9.58 -0.99 -13.40
CA ALA A 28 -10.33 -1.54 -12.27
C ALA A 28 -9.86 -1.01 -10.89
N TYR A 29 -8.63 -0.52 -10.78
CA TYR A 29 -8.08 0.06 -9.56
C TYR A 29 -8.13 1.59 -9.53
N TYR A 30 -8.49 2.25 -10.63
CA TYR A 30 -8.54 3.70 -10.66
C TYR A 30 -9.70 4.23 -9.82
N LYS A 31 -9.40 5.11 -8.88
CA LYS A 31 -10.38 5.91 -8.15
C LYS A 31 -9.97 7.36 -8.21
N LYS A 32 -10.91 8.24 -8.57
CA LYS A 32 -10.67 9.68 -8.64
C LYS A 32 -10.19 10.29 -7.32
N SER A 33 -10.64 9.74 -6.17
CA SER A 33 -10.19 10.16 -4.84
C SER A 33 -8.75 9.79 -4.52
N GLU A 34 -8.17 8.83 -5.24
CA GLU A 34 -6.80 8.33 -5.07
C GLU A 34 -5.87 8.84 -6.19
N ASP A 35 -6.37 9.70 -7.09
CA ASP A 35 -5.60 10.30 -8.18
C ASP A 35 -4.75 11.47 -7.66
N LEU A 36 -3.43 11.27 -7.65
CA LEU A 36 -2.48 12.25 -7.12
C LEU A 36 -2.31 13.49 -8.01
N THR A 37 -2.76 13.44 -9.26
CA THR A 37 -2.79 14.63 -10.15
C THR A 37 -3.96 15.56 -9.83
N LEU A 38 -4.94 15.07 -9.06
CA LEU A 38 -6.12 15.83 -8.62
C LEU A 38 -6.13 16.06 -7.10
N PHE A 39 -5.51 15.17 -6.34
CA PHE A 39 -5.47 15.22 -4.89
C PHE A 39 -4.69 16.43 -4.37
N HIS A 40 -5.28 17.13 -3.40
CA HIS A 40 -4.64 18.21 -2.66
C HIS A 40 -4.94 18.05 -1.16
N SER A 41 -3.91 17.83 -0.35
CA SER A 41 -4.00 17.69 1.10
C SER A 41 -4.41 19.01 1.75
N LYS A 42 -5.46 18.98 2.58
CA LYS A 42 -5.91 20.13 3.37
C LYS A 42 -5.03 20.36 4.60
N LYS A 43 -4.47 19.29 5.19
CA LYS A 43 -3.63 19.39 6.39
C LYS A 43 -2.21 19.87 6.09
N THR A 44 -1.67 19.53 4.92
CA THR A 44 -0.25 19.78 4.58
C THR A 44 -0.05 20.72 3.38
N GLY A 45 -1.10 20.98 2.59
CA GLY A 45 -1.00 21.74 1.35
C GLY A 45 -0.27 21.02 0.21
N ARG A 46 -0.03 19.71 0.34
CA ARG A 46 0.65 18.91 -0.68
C ARG A 46 -0.28 18.50 -1.82
N GLY A 47 0.30 18.44 -3.02
CA GLY A 47 -0.41 18.13 -4.25
C GLY A 47 -1.06 19.40 -4.84
N PRO A 48 -1.70 19.30 -6.00
CA PRO A 48 -1.66 18.15 -6.92
C PRO A 48 -0.26 17.91 -7.49
N LEU A 49 0.05 16.65 -7.81
CA LEU A 49 1.30 16.29 -8.47
C LEU A 49 1.21 16.57 -9.97
N VAL A 50 2.18 17.33 -10.48
CA VAL A 50 2.30 17.68 -11.89
C VAL A 50 3.50 16.97 -12.52
N GLU A 51 3.63 17.01 -13.84
CA GLU A 51 4.78 16.42 -14.53
C GLU A 51 6.09 16.99 -13.96
N GLY A 52 7.06 16.12 -13.70
CA GLY A 52 8.33 16.51 -13.07
C GLY A 52 8.25 16.77 -11.55
N TRP A 53 7.15 16.42 -10.87
CA TRP A 53 6.94 16.64 -9.43
C TRP A 53 8.12 16.22 -8.54
N ARG A 54 8.85 15.15 -8.92
CA ARG A 54 10.03 14.67 -8.19
C ARG A 54 11.13 15.73 -8.01
N LYS A 55 11.19 16.76 -8.87
CA LYS A 55 12.18 17.86 -8.81
C LYS A 55 11.68 19.06 -8.02
N THR A 56 10.36 19.25 -7.91
CA THR A 56 9.74 20.45 -7.37
C THR A 56 9.19 20.26 -5.96
N PHE A 57 8.81 19.04 -5.58
CA PHE A 57 8.23 18.75 -4.27
C PHE A 57 9.28 18.47 -3.20
N GLN A 58 9.12 19.11 -2.03
CA GLN A 58 9.93 18.84 -0.84
C GLN A 58 9.09 18.85 0.44
N PRO A 59 9.48 18.07 1.47
CA PRO A 59 10.42 16.96 1.40
C PRO A 59 9.92 15.79 0.53
N ILE A 60 10.85 15.07 -0.08
CA ILE A 60 10.61 13.78 -0.76
C ILE A 60 11.43 12.69 -0.08
N MET A 61 10.92 11.46 -0.11
CA MET A 61 11.65 10.27 0.29
C MET A 61 11.60 9.24 -0.83
N CYS A 62 12.57 8.34 -0.87
CA CYS A 62 12.58 7.20 -1.77
C CYS A 62 12.62 5.93 -0.92
N SER A 63 11.76 4.96 -1.22
CA SER A 63 11.83 3.63 -0.62
C SER A 63 12.39 2.66 -1.65
N TYR A 64 13.45 1.95 -1.27
CA TYR A 64 14.05 0.90 -2.10
C TYR A 64 13.51 -0.45 -1.62
N LYS A 65 12.83 -1.17 -2.51
CA LYS A 65 12.25 -2.49 -2.22
C LYS A 65 12.96 -3.54 -3.07
N LEU A 66 13.89 -4.28 -2.46
CA LEU A 66 14.51 -5.44 -3.11
C LEU A 66 13.52 -6.61 -3.06
N VAL A 67 13.14 -7.12 -4.22
CA VAL A 67 12.19 -8.22 -4.36
C VAL A 67 12.92 -9.40 -4.97
N THR A 68 12.90 -10.53 -4.28
CA THR A 68 13.42 -11.81 -4.77
C THR A 68 12.28 -12.80 -4.80
N VAL A 69 12.02 -13.39 -5.96
CA VAL A 69 11.02 -14.45 -6.12
C VAL A 69 11.74 -15.74 -6.50
N LYS A 70 11.31 -16.85 -5.90
CA LYS A 70 11.85 -18.18 -6.18
C LYS A 70 10.70 -19.17 -6.35
N PHE A 71 10.61 -19.81 -7.51
CA PHE A 71 9.56 -20.79 -7.81
C PHE A 71 10.12 -22.00 -8.56
N GLU A 72 10.42 -23.08 -7.83
CA GLU A 72 11.12 -24.26 -8.37
C GLU A 72 10.14 -25.34 -8.88
N VAL A 73 9.30 -24.99 -9.87
CA VAL A 73 8.43 -25.96 -10.55
C VAL A 73 8.80 -26.04 -12.02
N TYR A 74 9.14 -27.25 -12.45
CA TYR A 74 9.53 -27.53 -13.83
C TYR A 74 8.45 -27.08 -14.82
N GLY A 75 8.87 -26.38 -15.87
CA GLY A 75 7.98 -25.85 -16.91
C GLY A 75 7.21 -24.59 -16.54
N PHE A 76 7.22 -24.15 -15.27
CA PHE A 76 6.45 -22.98 -14.82
C PHE A 76 7.26 -21.88 -14.14
N GLN A 77 8.51 -22.16 -13.73
CA GLN A 77 9.41 -21.22 -13.04
C GLN A 77 9.37 -19.79 -13.60
N THR A 78 9.88 -19.57 -14.81
CA THR A 78 10.02 -18.24 -15.40
C THR A 78 8.69 -17.49 -15.49
N ARG A 79 7.61 -18.19 -15.87
CA ARG A 79 6.29 -17.60 -16.03
C ARG A 79 5.72 -17.12 -14.69
N VAL A 80 5.84 -17.93 -13.65
CA VAL A 80 5.31 -17.62 -12.32
C VAL A 80 6.16 -16.56 -11.61
N GLU A 81 7.47 -16.63 -11.70
CA GLU A 81 8.37 -15.61 -11.13
C GLU A 81 8.12 -14.24 -11.78
N SER A 82 8.09 -14.18 -13.11
CA SER A 82 7.79 -12.94 -13.85
C SER A 82 6.40 -12.39 -13.51
N PHE A 83 5.39 -13.27 -13.44
CA PHE A 83 4.04 -12.88 -13.04
C PHE A 83 4.04 -12.27 -11.62
N THR A 84 4.76 -12.89 -10.69
CA THR A 84 4.84 -12.43 -9.30
C THR A 84 5.49 -11.05 -9.20
N HIS A 85 6.61 -10.83 -9.90
CA HIS A 85 7.26 -9.52 -9.97
C HIS A 85 6.32 -8.44 -10.52
N LYS A 86 5.56 -8.73 -11.58
CA LYS A 86 4.55 -7.81 -12.11
C LYS A 86 3.48 -7.47 -11.08
N ASN A 87 2.94 -8.47 -10.38
CA ASN A 87 1.94 -8.23 -9.34
C ASN A 87 2.51 -7.39 -8.19
N ILE A 88 3.73 -7.67 -7.73
CA ILE A 88 4.36 -6.88 -6.67
C ILE A 88 4.55 -5.42 -7.11
N LYS A 89 4.95 -5.19 -8.37
CA LYS A 89 5.02 -3.83 -8.94
C LYS A 89 3.68 -3.11 -8.84
N ASP A 90 2.60 -3.75 -9.30
CA ASP A 90 1.25 -3.17 -9.30
C ASP A 90 0.76 -2.88 -7.86
N ILE A 91 1.02 -3.81 -6.93
CA ILE A 91 0.68 -3.64 -5.50
C ILE A 91 1.41 -2.45 -4.88
N LEU A 92 2.71 -2.33 -5.15
CA LEU A 92 3.51 -1.23 -4.64
C LEU A 92 3.04 0.10 -5.22
N LEU A 93 2.74 0.15 -6.52
CA LEU A 93 2.26 1.37 -7.17
C LEU A 93 0.92 1.84 -6.57
N VAL A 94 -0.08 0.95 -6.49
CA VAL A 94 -1.40 1.26 -5.92
C VAL A 94 -1.27 1.63 -4.44
N GLY A 95 -0.52 0.86 -3.65
CA GLY A 95 -0.38 1.10 -2.22
C GLY A 95 0.29 2.44 -1.89
N HIS A 96 1.31 2.85 -2.65
CA HIS A 96 1.94 4.15 -2.43
C HIS A 96 1.07 5.33 -2.88
N ARG A 97 0.26 5.15 -3.94
CA ARG A 97 -0.75 6.15 -4.32
C ARG A 97 -1.74 6.39 -3.20
N GLN A 98 -2.31 5.30 -2.68
CA GLN A 98 -3.24 5.34 -1.55
C GLN A 98 -2.62 5.98 -0.32
N ALA A 99 -1.39 5.61 0.04
CA ALA A 99 -0.70 6.20 1.19
C ALA A 99 -0.57 7.73 1.08
N VAL A 100 -0.35 8.29 -0.12
CA VAL A 100 -0.30 9.73 -0.34
C VAL A 100 -1.70 10.35 -0.38
N ALA A 101 -2.65 9.72 -1.07
CA ALA A 101 -4.02 10.22 -1.16
C ALA A 101 -4.75 10.24 0.19
N TRP A 102 -4.38 9.36 1.11
CA TRP A 102 -4.91 9.30 2.48
C TRP A 102 -4.05 10.07 3.48
N MET A 103 -3.17 10.95 3.01
CA MET A 103 -2.28 11.73 3.87
C MET A 103 -3.03 12.48 4.96
N ASP A 104 -4.17 13.09 4.63
CA ASP A 104 -4.95 13.85 5.61
C ASP A 104 -5.53 12.96 6.72
N GLU A 105 -5.65 11.65 6.53
CA GLU A 105 -6.18 10.74 7.55
C GLU A 105 -5.12 10.40 8.59
N TRP A 106 -3.91 10.04 8.15
CA TRP A 106 -2.83 9.64 9.07
C TRP A 106 -1.93 10.79 9.52
N TYR A 107 -1.94 11.93 8.84
CA TYR A 107 -1.12 13.08 9.22
C TYR A 107 -1.54 13.62 10.59
N GLY A 108 -0.60 13.54 11.54
CA GLY A 108 -0.78 13.95 12.93
C GLY A 108 -1.03 12.80 13.91
N MET A 109 -1.21 11.55 13.45
CA MET A 109 -1.39 10.41 14.35
C MET A 109 -0.14 10.15 15.21
N SER A 110 -0.35 9.83 16.47
CA SER A 110 0.71 9.33 17.35
C SER A 110 0.96 7.84 17.11
N LEU A 111 2.11 7.33 17.61
CA LEU A 111 2.37 5.88 17.55
C LEU A 111 1.36 5.08 18.39
N GLU A 112 0.80 5.67 19.43
CA GLU A 112 -0.25 5.03 20.24
C GLU A 112 -1.55 4.90 19.46
N ASP A 113 -1.89 5.91 18.66
CA ASP A 113 -3.05 5.86 17.77
C ASP A 113 -2.89 4.78 16.69
N VAL A 114 -1.69 4.67 16.12
CA VAL A 114 -1.36 3.61 15.16
C VAL A 114 -1.54 2.23 15.80
N ARG A 115 -1.05 2.02 17.03
CA ARG A 115 -1.22 0.73 17.74
C ARG A 115 -2.68 0.40 18.02
N LYS A 116 -3.48 1.39 18.44
CA LYS A 116 -4.93 1.20 18.65
C LYS A 116 -5.62 0.83 17.35
N PHE A 117 -5.28 1.51 16.26
CA PHE A 117 -5.82 1.23 14.94
C PHE A 117 -5.48 -0.18 14.46
N GLU A 118 -4.21 -0.61 14.58
CA GLU A 118 -3.77 -1.97 14.25
C GLU A 118 -4.54 -3.03 15.05
N MET A 119 -4.75 -2.80 16.35
CA MET A 119 -5.51 -3.70 17.22
C MET A 119 -6.96 -3.85 16.76
N LEU A 120 -7.66 -2.74 16.47
CA LEU A 120 -9.05 -2.74 16.00
C LEU A 120 -9.19 -3.45 14.65
N LEU A 121 -8.31 -3.15 13.69
CA LEU A 121 -8.30 -3.81 12.38
C LEU A 121 -8.05 -5.32 12.49
N GLN A 122 -7.13 -5.72 13.38
CA GLN A 122 -6.84 -7.12 13.62
C GLN A 122 -8.06 -7.85 14.18
N GLU A 123 -8.78 -7.25 15.14
CA GLU A 123 -10.01 -7.79 15.70
C GLU A 123 -11.11 -7.91 14.64
N GLU A 124 -11.36 -6.85 13.88
CA GLU A 124 -12.38 -6.83 12.82
C GLU A 124 -12.10 -7.90 11.75
N THR A 125 -10.83 -8.01 11.33
CA THR A 125 -10.38 -9.03 10.39
C THR A 125 -10.60 -10.43 10.94
N ASN A 126 -10.24 -10.67 12.21
CA ASN A 126 -10.45 -11.96 12.86
C ASN A 126 -11.94 -12.33 12.96
N ASN A 127 -12.80 -11.35 13.24
CA ASN A 127 -14.24 -11.56 13.31
C ASN A 127 -14.82 -11.93 11.94
N LYS A 128 -14.44 -11.21 10.87
CA LYS A 128 -14.85 -11.52 9.49
C LYS A 128 -14.44 -12.93 9.06
N VAL A 129 -13.21 -13.34 9.37
CA VAL A 129 -12.71 -14.70 9.06
C VAL A 129 -13.46 -15.79 9.83
N LYS A 130 -13.83 -15.53 11.09
CA LYS A 130 -14.63 -16.46 11.90
C LYS A 130 -16.07 -16.57 11.40
N SER A 131 -16.70 -15.44 11.04
CA SER A 131 -18.08 -15.42 10.53
C SER A 131 -18.23 -16.16 9.19
N GLN A 132 -17.18 -16.25 8.37
CA GLN A 132 -17.19 -17.05 7.14
C GLN A 132 -17.03 -18.57 7.39
N LYS A 133 -16.75 -19.01 8.62
CA LYS A 133 -16.52 -20.43 8.97
C LYS A 133 -17.72 -21.14 9.59
N THR A 134 -18.93 -20.57 9.61
CA THR A 134 -20.12 -21.32 10.06
C THR A 134 -20.46 -22.44 9.08
N PRO A 135 -20.52 -23.71 9.52
CA PRO A 135 -20.70 -24.85 8.64
C PRO A 135 -22.17 -25.03 8.27
N SER A 136 -22.50 -24.90 6.98
CA SER A 136 -23.62 -25.61 6.39
C SER A 136 -23.09 -26.83 5.66
N ASP A 137 -23.25 -27.97 6.34
CA ASP A 137 -23.46 -29.32 5.82
C ASP A 137 -22.30 -30.07 5.14
N ASP A 138 -21.93 -31.20 5.76
CA ASP A 138 -21.08 -32.25 5.19
C ASP A 138 -21.80 -32.91 4.00
N THR A 139 -21.61 -32.40 2.79
CA THR A 139 -21.89 -33.17 1.57
C THR A 139 -20.75 -32.97 0.57
N ILE A 140 -19.87 -33.98 0.50
CA ILE A 140 -18.80 -34.07 -0.50
C ILE A 140 -19.46 -34.25 -1.87
N SER A 141 -19.48 -33.18 -2.67
CA SER A 141 -19.71 -33.24 -4.11
C SER A 141 -18.43 -32.81 -4.83
N PRO A 142 -17.97 -33.52 -5.89
CA PRO A 142 -16.72 -33.22 -6.56
C PRO A 142 -16.85 -31.89 -7.33
N VAL A 143 -15.96 -30.95 -7.03
CA VAL A 143 -15.90 -29.63 -7.67
C VAL A 143 -15.40 -29.79 -9.12
N PRO A 144 -16.07 -29.22 -10.15
CA PRO A 144 -15.56 -29.24 -11.50
C PRO A 144 -14.38 -28.27 -11.65
N ILE A 145 -13.37 -28.70 -12.40
CA ILE A 145 -12.21 -27.90 -12.81
C ILE A 145 -12.70 -26.83 -13.82
N GLY A 146 -13.18 -25.70 -13.31
CA GLY A 146 -13.61 -24.55 -14.09
C GLY A 146 -13.03 -23.28 -13.47
N GLY A 147 -12.20 -22.57 -14.24
CA GLY A 147 -11.44 -21.39 -13.81
C GLY A 147 -12.28 -20.26 -13.23
N GLY A 148 -12.50 -20.31 -11.92
CA GLY A 148 -12.99 -19.17 -11.15
C GLY A 148 -11.86 -18.18 -10.93
N ARG A 149 -12.02 -16.95 -11.43
CA ARG A 149 -11.15 -15.84 -11.02
C ARG A 149 -11.26 -15.69 -9.51
N CYS A 150 -10.16 -15.91 -8.80
CA CYS A 150 -10.03 -15.41 -7.44
C CYS A 150 -9.98 -13.89 -7.55
N SER A 151 -11.14 -13.22 -7.43
CA SER A 151 -11.14 -11.78 -7.22
C SER A 151 -10.58 -11.58 -5.82
N ILE A 152 -9.28 -11.32 -5.73
CA ILE A 152 -8.71 -10.68 -4.55
C ILE A 152 -9.32 -9.29 -4.54
N ASN A 153 -10.52 -9.17 -3.95
CA ASN A 153 -11.07 -7.90 -3.54
C ASN A 153 -10.12 -7.41 -2.46
N ARG A 154 -9.13 -6.62 -2.86
CA ARG A 154 -8.27 -5.86 -1.95
C ARG A 154 -9.13 -4.74 -1.38
N SER A 155 -10.08 -5.08 -0.51
CA SER A 155 -10.71 -4.11 0.37
C SER A 155 -9.62 -3.67 1.33
N THR A 156 -8.92 -2.58 1.01
CA THR A 156 -8.18 -1.83 2.00
C THR A 156 -9.21 -1.37 3.03
N SER A 157 -9.14 -1.90 4.25
CA SER A 157 -10.11 -1.64 5.33
C SER A 157 -10.27 -0.15 5.65
N TRP A 158 -9.29 0.67 5.28
CA TRP A 158 -9.37 2.14 5.27
C TRP A 158 -10.64 2.70 4.61
N ASN A 159 -11.21 2.00 3.62
CA ASN A 159 -12.34 2.50 2.82
C ASN A 159 -13.72 1.91 3.24
N SER A 160 -13.80 1.21 4.38
CA SER A 160 -15.10 0.90 5.00
C SER A 160 -15.59 2.19 5.67
N GLY A 161 -16.35 2.97 4.93
CA GLY A 161 -16.69 4.38 5.23
C GLY A 161 -17.57 4.66 6.45
N SER A 162 -17.29 4.07 7.61
CA SER A 162 -18.00 4.37 8.87
C SER A 162 -17.15 5.04 9.94
N ASP A 163 -15.83 4.82 10.04
CA ASP A 163 -15.15 5.05 11.34
C ASP A 163 -13.95 6.02 11.34
N ALA A 164 -13.45 6.46 10.18
CA ALA A 164 -12.30 7.37 10.13
C ALA A 164 -12.58 8.76 10.76
N HIS A 165 -13.84 9.21 10.74
CA HIS A 165 -14.25 10.49 11.34
C HIS A 165 -14.39 10.45 12.86
N ALA A 166 -14.58 9.28 13.47
CA ALA A 166 -14.78 9.16 14.91
C ALA A 166 -13.47 9.31 15.72
N PHE A 167 -12.31 9.09 15.09
CA PHE A 167 -11.03 9.08 15.79
C PHE A 167 -10.41 10.49 15.95
N ALA A 168 -10.80 11.45 15.11
CA ALA A 168 -10.21 12.79 15.10
C ALA A 168 -10.75 13.74 16.19
N ASP A 169 -11.87 13.41 16.84
CA ASP A 169 -12.63 14.37 17.67
C ASP A 169 -12.23 14.41 19.15
N THR A 170 -11.16 13.70 19.54
CA THR A 170 -10.65 13.72 20.92
C THR A 170 -9.19 14.16 20.96
N THR A 171 -8.91 15.43 20.64
CA THR A 171 -7.62 16.03 21.02
C THR A 171 -7.84 17.35 21.74
N ASP A 172 -7.66 17.28 23.05
CA ASP A 172 -7.47 18.41 23.95
C ASP A 172 -6.30 19.27 23.46
N SER A 173 -6.47 20.59 23.55
CA SER A 173 -5.56 21.61 23.05
C SER A 173 -4.25 21.63 23.83
N HIS A 174 -3.28 20.82 23.41
CA HIS A 174 -1.90 20.90 23.87
C HIS A 174 -0.96 21.36 22.75
N GLU A 175 -0.28 22.48 23.04
CA GLU A 175 0.67 23.20 22.20
C GLU A 175 1.79 22.29 21.64
N GLN A 176 1.90 22.22 20.31
CA GLN A 176 2.87 21.37 19.61
C GLN A 176 4.27 21.99 19.62
N LYS A 177 5.17 21.43 20.44
CA LYS A 177 6.60 21.77 20.40
C LYS A 177 7.27 21.19 19.13
N PRO A 178 8.20 21.90 18.46
CA PRO A 178 8.86 21.39 17.26
C PRO A 178 9.67 20.13 17.55
N ARG A 179 9.44 19.04 16.80
CA ARG A 179 10.17 17.78 16.94
C ARG A 179 11.43 17.79 16.07
N THR A 180 12.58 17.53 16.69
CA THR A 180 13.87 17.33 16.01
C THR A 180 13.85 16.03 15.20
N ARG A 181 14.22 16.11 13.93
CA ARG A 181 14.26 14.98 12.98
C ARG A 181 15.33 13.97 13.42
N LEU A 182 14.96 12.73 13.69
CA LEU A 182 15.92 11.65 13.91
C LEU A 182 16.56 11.25 12.56
N PRO A 183 17.89 11.02 12.50
CA PRO A 183 18.55 10.61 11.27
C PRO A 183 18.06 9.23 10.84
N SER A 184 17.65 9.13 9.57
CA SER A 184 17.15 7.89 8.98
C SER A 184 18.31 7.14 8.31
N ALA A 185 18.72 6.04 8.92
CA ALA A 185 19.72 5.04 8.49
C ALA A 185 21.19 5.51 8.40
N PRO A 186 22.17 4.63 8.71
CA PRO A 186 23.60 4.93 8.60
C PRO A 186 24.08 4.95 7.13
N GLU A 187 25.14 5.73 6.89
CA GLU A 187 25.87 5.85 5.61
C GLU A 187 26.40 4.52 5.06
#